data_AF-A0A1V5M6Z7-F1
#
_entry.id   AF-A0A1V5M6Z7-F1
#
_cell.length_a   1.000
_cell.length_b   1.000
_cell.length_c   1.000
_cell.angle_alpha   90.00
_cell.angle_beta   90.00
_cell.angle_gamma   90.00
#
_symmetry.space_group_name_H-M   'P 1'
#
loop_
_entity.id
_entity.type
_entity.pdbx_description
1 polymer ?
#
loop_
_entity_poly.entity_id
_entity_poly.type
_entity_poly.pdbx_seq_one_letter_code
_entity_poly.pdbx_strand_id
1 'polypeptide(L)'
;MPGLPVSDAVWKAAAGRCERPVARDGMFQVQTPQAFPVRVIRAAYASGRTGGGRADDDAALARRAGFPVRLLPGEPTNFKITYPADLAAAEAFLRARPKPGQKGKGRCLTR
;
A
#
# COMPACT_ATOMS: atom_id res chain seq x y z
N MET A 1 -5.04 3.08 6.96
CA MET A 1 -4.00 2.88 5.93
C MET A 1 -4.66 2.84 4.56
N PRO A 2 -4.03 3.39 3.53
CA PRO A 2 -4.48 3.25 2.15
C PRO A 2 -4.28 1.81 1.65
N GLY A 3 -5.14 1.36 0.75
CA GLY A 3 -4.97 0.08 0.07
C GLY A 3 -5.74 0.00 -1.24
N LEU A 4 -5.25 -0.83 -2.14
CA LEU A 4 -5.85 -1.10 -3.45
C LEU A 4 -6.46 -2.50 -3.43
N PRO A 5 -7.68 -2.70 -3.95
CA PRO A 5 -8.25 -4.04 -4.07
C PRO A 5 -7.33 -4.88 -4.97
N VAL A 6 -7.14 -6.15 -4.63
CA VAL A 6 -6.37 -7.05 -5.48
C VAL A 6 -7.18 -7.34 -6.75
N SER A 7 -6.75 -6.77 -7.88
CA SER A 7 -7.43 -6.92 -9.17
C SER A 7 -7.12 -8.27 -9.82
N ASP A 8 -5.86 -8.68 -9.76
CA ASP A 8 -5.31 -9.78 -10.53
C ASP A 8 -5.56 -11.12 -9.84
N ALA A 9 -5.56 -12.21 -10.61
CA ALA A 9 -5.73 -13.55 -10.06
C ALA A 9 -4.57 -13.89 -9.12
N VAL A 10 -4.88 -14.27 -7.87
CA VAL A 10 -3.89 -14.67 -6.87
C VAL A 10 -3.78 -16.18 -6.86
N TRP A 11 -2.56 -16.69 -6.92
CA TRP A 11 -2.27 -18.11 -6.86
C TRP A 11 -1.28 -18.41 -5.73
N LYS A 12 -1.53 -19.53 -5.05
CA LYS A 12 -0.51 -20.15 -4.20
C LYS A 12 0.41 -20.99 -5.10
N ALA A 13 1.71 -20.81 -4.94
CA ALA A 13 2.71 -21.56 -5.67
C ALA A 13 3.84 -22.02 -4.73
N ALA A 14 4.46 -23.15 -5.06
CA ALA A 14 5.63 -23.68 -4.36
C ALA A 14 6.59 -24.31 -5.36
N ALA A 15 7.90 -24.07 -5.17
CA ALA A 15 8.95 -24.59 -6.05
C ALA A 15 8.68 -24.39 -7.55
N GLY A 16 8.15 -23.22 -7.93
CA GLY A 16 7.86 -22.86 -9.32
C GLY A 16 6.59 -23.48 -9.92
N ARG A 17 5.78 -24.20 -9.13
CA ARG A 17 4.51 -24.80 -9.60
C ARG A 17 3.31 -24.11 -8.98
N CYS A 18 2.29 -23.84 -9.81
CA CYS A 18 0.99 -23.36 -9.35
C CYS A 18 0.26 -24.47 -8.58
N GLU A 19 -0.03 -24.25 -7.30
CA GLU A 19 -0.75 -25.22 -6.46
C GLU A 19 -2.27 -25.04 -6.60
N ARG A 20 -2.77 -23.82 -6.33
CA ARG A 20 -4.20 -23.51 -6.38
C ARG A 20 -4.46 -22.01 -6.46
N PRO A 21 -5.60 -21.59 -7.04
CA PRO A 21 -6.05 -20.21 -6.95
C PRO A 21 -6.43 -19.85 -5.51
N VAL A 22 -6.39 -18.56 -5.20
CA VAL A 22 -6.81 -17.96 -3.94
C VAL A 22 -7.91 -16.95 -4.25
N ALA A 23 -9.07 -17.09 -3.61
CA ALA A 23 -10.14 -16.10 -3.71
C ALA A 23 -9.64 -14.75 -3.20
N ARG A 24 -9.89 -13.68 -3.95
CA ARG A 24 -9.36 -12.34 -3.68
C ARG A 24 -10.43 -11.34 -3.21
N ASP A 25 -11.66 -11.79 -3.02
CA ASP A 25 -12.75 -10.97 -2.50
C ASP A 25 -12.38 -10.41 -1.13
N GLY A 26 -12.42 -9.09 -0.98
CA GLY A 26 -12.00 -8.40 0.25
C GLY A 26 -10.50 -8.38 0.52
N MET A 27 -9.65 -8.80 -0.43
CA MET A 27 -8.19 -8.68 -0.32
C MET A 27 -7.69 -7.34 -0.88
N PHE A 28 -6.70 -6.76 -0.18
CA PHE A 28 -6.13 -5.48 -0.55
C PHE A 28 -4.61 -5.49 -0.45
N GLN A 29 -3.95 -4.85 -1.42
CA GLN A 29 -2.54 -4.46 -1.33
C GLN A 29 -2.46 -3.18 -0.51
N VAL A 30 -1.90 -3.28 0.69
CA VAL A 30 -1.78 -2.14 1.61
C VAL A 30 -0.60 -1.25 1.23
N GLN A 31 -0.76 0.06 1.43
CA GLN A 31 0.25 1.07 1.12
C GLN A 31 0.62 1.87 2.37
N THR A 32 1.72 2.63 2.29
CA THR A 32 2.11 3.66 3.26
C THR A 32 1.76 5.05 2.71
N PRO A 33 1.58 6.10 3.53
CA PRO A 33 1.76 6.14 4.98
C PRO A 33 0.67 5.39 5.74
N GLN A 34 1.06 4.79 6.87
CA GLN A 34 0.14 4.27 7.87
C GLN A 34 0.12 5.24 9.06
N ALA A 35 -1.02 5.89 9.29
CA ALA A 35 -1.14 6.93 10.31
C ALA A 35 -1.83 6.41 11.57
N PHE A 36 -1.26 6.74 12.73
CA PHE A 36 -1.76 6.34 14.05
C PHE A 36 -1.60 7.48 15.06
N PRO A 37 -2.49 7.58 16.06
CA PRO A 37 -2.19 8.38 17.25
C PRO A 37 -0.91 7.88 17.92
N VAL A 38 -0.02 8.79 18.32
CA VAL A 38 1.28 8.44 18.93
C VAL A 38 1.12 7.48 20.12
N ARG A 39 0.11 7.71 20.98
CA ARG A 39 -0.16 6.83 22.13
C ARG A 39 -0.48 5.38 21.72
N VAL A 40 -1.19 5.20 20.61
CA VAL A 40 -1.63 3.89 20.11
C VAL A 40 -0.44 3.11 19.57
N ILE A 41 0.34 3.73 18.69
CA ILE A 41 1.47 3.03 18.08
C ILE A 41 2.55 2.71 19.13
N ARG A 42 2.82 3.62 20.08
CA ARG A 42 3.74 3.34 21.20
C ARG A 42 3.27 2.16 22.06
N ALA A 43 1.98 2.11 22.40
CA ALA A 43 1.43 0.98 23.16
C ALA A 43 1.56 -0.34 22.37
N ALA A 44 1.27 -0.32 21.07
CA ALA A 44 1.38 -1.50 20.22
C ALA A 44 2.82 -2.05 20.11
N TYR A 45 3.81 -1.15 19.99
CA TYR A 45 5.22 -1.53 20.03
C TYR A 45 5.67 -2.05 21.40
N ALA A 46 5.15 -1.51 22.49
CA ALA A 46 5.45 -1.99 23.83
C ALA A 46 4.92 -3.42 24.05
N SER A 47 3.68 -3.71 23.63
CA SER A 47 3.08 -5.05 23.76
C SER A 47 3.67 -6.06 22.78
N GLY A 48 4.12 -5.63 21.60
CA GLY A 48 4.71 -6.52 20.59
C GLY A 48 6.04 -7.15 21.03
N ARG A 49 6.82 -6.45 21.87
CA ARG A 49 8.10 -6.93 22.39
C ARG A 49 7.99 -8.15 23.31
N THR A 50 6.84 -8.31 23.98
CA THR A 50 6.60 -9.43 24.89
C THR A 50 5.95 -10.63 24.22
N GLY A 51 5.41 -10.48 23.00
CA GLY A 51 4.58 -11.49 22.33
C GLY A 51 5.31 -12.39 21.31
N GLY A 52 6.62 -12.22 21.09
CA GLY A 52 7.46 -13.11 20.28
C GLY A 52 7.14 -13.20 18.77
N GLY A 53 6.13 -12.49 18.26
CA GLY A 53 5.70 -12.56 16.87
C GLY A 53 6.24 -11.41 16.00
N ARG A 54 6.77 -11.74 14.82
CA ARG A 54 7.13 -10.75 13.79
C ARG A 54 5.85 -10.09 13.26
N ALA A 55 5.82 -8.75 13.23
CA ALA A 55 4.80 -7.97 12.53
C ALA A 55 5.40 -7.42 11.24
N ASP A 56 4.70 -7.59 10.12
CA ASP A 56 5.19 -7.21 8.79
C ASP A 56 5.06 -5.69 8.53
N ASP A 57 4.16 -5.01 9.23
CA ASP A 57 3.97 -3.56 9.20
C ASP A 57 3.37 -3.00 10.52
N ASP A 58 3.26 -1.67 10.61
CA ASP A 58 2.73 -0.96 11.78
C ASP A 58 1.24 -1.24 12.02
N ALA A 59 0.46 -1.43 10.95
CA ALA A 59 -0.96 -1.77 11.02
C ALA A 59 -1.19 -3.16 11.61
N ALA A 60 -0.42 -4.16 11.20
CA ALA A 60 -0.45 -5.50 11.76
C ALA A 60 -0.08 -5.47 13.24
N LEU A 61 0.91 -4.66 13.62
CA LEU A 61 1.30 -4.47 15.02
C LEU A 61 0.16 -3.83 15.84
N ALA A 62 -0.43 -2.74 15.35
CA ALA A 62 -1.56 -2.08 16.00
C ALA A 62 -2.77 -3.01 16.16
N ARG A 63 -3.11 -3.80 15.14
CA ARG A 63 -4.20 -4.80 15.20
C ARG A 63 -3.93 -5.89 16.24
N ARG A 64 -2.70 -6.42 16.32
CA ARG A 64 -2.32 -7.42 17.34
C ARG A 64 -2.46 -6.86 18.75
N ALA A 65 -2.19 -5.58 18.94
CA ALA A 65 -2.37 -4.89 20.21
C ALA A 65 -3.83 -4.51 20.51
N GLY A 66 -4.80 -4.99 19.72
CA GLY A 66 -6.23 -4.76 19.93
C GLY A 66 -6.75 -3.43 19.38
N PHE A 67 -5.92 -2.64 18.69
CA PHE A 67 -6.37 -1.38 18.12
C PHE A 67 -6.94 -1.58 16.71
N PRO A 68 -8.12 -1.01 16.40
CA PRO A 68 -8.70 -1.12 15.07
C PRO A 68 -7.87 -0.32 14.06
N VAL A 69 -7.73 -0.85 12.85
CA VAL A 69 -7.12 -0.16 11.71
C VAL A 69 -8.12 -0.04 10.59
N ARG A 70 -8.34 1.18 10.11
CA ARG A 70 -9.24 1.45 8.99
C ARG A 70 -8.48 1.35 7.67
N LEU A 71 -9.14 0.77 6.68
CA LEU A 71 -8.69 0.78 5.29
C LEU A 71 -9.29 2.00 4.57
N LEU A 72 -8.48 2.67 3.76
CA LEU A 72 -8.85 3.82 2.94
C LEU A 72 -8.52 3.50 1.48
N PRO A 73 -9.18 4.14 0.49
CA PRO A 73 -8.78 4.03 -0.90
C PRO A 73 -7.31 4.44 -1.07
N GLY A 74 -6.53 3.55 -1.70
CA GLY A 74 -5.15 3.83 -2.12
C GLY A 74 -5.07 4.46 -3.50
N GLU A 75 -3.84 4.76 -3.93
CA GLU A 75 -3.56 5.28 -5.27
C GLU A 75 -2.55 4.34 -5.96
N PRO A 76 -2.82 3.84 -7.19
CA PRO A 76 -1.88 2.95 -7.91
C PRO A 76 -0.48 3.54 -8.10
N THR A 77 -0.38 4.87 -8.17
CA THR A 77 0.87 5.61 -8.33
C THR A 77 1.72 5.64 -7.04
N ASN A 78 1.14 5.28 -5.90
CA ASN A 78 1.81 5.16 -4.61
C ASN A 78 2.36 3.73 -4.41
N PHE A 79 3.04 3.22 -5.43
CA PHE A 79 3.64 1.90 -5.41
C PHE A 79 5.03 1.93 -4.76
N LYS A 80 5.43 0.81 -4.17
CA LYS A 80 6.75 0.65 -3.57
C LYS A 80 7.78 0.34 -4.67
N ILE A 81 8.86 1.12 -4.72
CA ILE A 81 10.04 0.78 -5.50
C ILE A 81 10.78 -0.36 -4.80
N THR A 82 10.75 -1.56 -5.40
CA THR A 82 11.31 -2.79 -4.83
C THR A 82 12.31 -3.43 -5.79
N TYR A 83 12.04 -3.37 -7.09
CA TYR A 83 12.86 -3.92 -8.16
C TYR A 83 13.45 -2.82 -9.04
N PRO A 84 14.54 -3.09 -9.78
CA PRO A 84 15.14 -2.10 -10.68
C PRO A 84 14.16 -1.52 -11.71
N ALA A 85 13.22 -2.34 -12.22
CA ALA A 85 12.22 -1.89 -13.19
C ALA A 85 11.24 -0.84 -12.62
N ASP A 86 11.00 -0.85 -11.30
CA ASP A 86 10.09 0.09 -10.65
C ASP A 86 10.61 1.54 -10.73
N LEU A 87 11.93 1.72 -10.80
CA LEU A 87 12.54 3.06 -10.95
C LEU A 87 12.14 3.72 -12.27
N ALA A 88 12.22 2.98 -13.39
CA ALA A 88 11.84 3.52 -14.69
C ALA A 88 10.36 3.94 -14.73
N ALA A 89 9.48 3.13 -14.12
CA ALA A 89 8.07 3.45 -13.98
C ALA A 89 7.85 4.70 -13.09
N ALA A 90 8.54 4.80 -11.96
CA ALA A 90 8.44 5.93 -11.04
C ALA A 90 8.90 7.24 -11.71
N GLU A 91 10.01 7.20 -12.43
CA GLU A 91 10.49 8.37 -13.16
C GLU A 91 9.54 8.82 -14.28
N ALA A 92 8.99 7.87 -15.04
CA ALA A 92 8.01 8.17 -16.08
C ALA A 92 6.77 8.85 -15.48
N PHE A 93 6.28 8.33 -14.35
CA PHE A 93 5.18 8.95 -13.61
C PHE A 93 5.52 10.38 -13.14
N LEU A 94 6.70 10.59 -12.52
CA LEU A 94 7.12 11.92 -12.06
C LEU A 94 7.27 12.93 -13.19
N ARG A 95 7.76 12.50 -14.36
CA ARG A 95 7.87 13.35 -15.56
C ARG A 95 6.51 13.75 -16.13
N ALA A 96 5.54 12.84 -16.09
CA ALA A 96 4.17 13.10 -16.56
C ALA A 96 3.35 13.95 -15.59
N ARG A 97 3.73 13.98 -14.31
CA ARG A 97 3.00 14.71 -13.27
C ARG A 97 3.14 16.23 -13.47
N PRO A 98 2.02 16.99 -13.48
CA PRO A 98 2.09 18.43 -13.57
C PRO A 98 2.87 19.00 -12.37
N LYS A 99 3.79 19.92 -12.62
CA LYS A 99 4.54 20.58 -11.54
C LYS A 99 3.56 21.35 -10.65
N PRO A 100 3.65 21.26 -9.31
CA PRO A 100 2.84 22.07 -8.42
C PRO A 100 2.97 23.56 -8.79
N GLY A 101 1.87 24.20 -9.15
CA GLY A 101 1.83 25.61 -9.58
C GLY A 101 1.79 25.85 -11.10
N GLN A 102 1.93 24.82 -11.94
CA GLN A 102 1.73 24.96 -13.39
C GLN A 102 0.22 24.92 -13.70
N LYS A 103 -0.43 26.10 -13.71
CA LYS A 103 -1.78 26.22 -14.29
C LYS A 103 -1.67 25.78 -15.75
N GLY A 104 -2.33 24.68 -16.11
CA GLY A 104 -2.43 24.26 -17.50
C GLY A 104 -2.98 25.42 -18.31
N LYS A 105 -2.28 25.80 -19.40
CA LYS A 105 -2.87 26.69 -20.41
C LYS A 105 -4.13 25.98 -20.90
N GLY A 106 -5.30 26.45 -20.46
CA GLY A 106 -6.58 25.98 -20.96
C GLY A 106 -6.56 26.14 -22.47
N ARG A 107 -6.49 25.02 -23.19
CA ARG A 107 -6.86 25.01 -24.60
C ARG A 107 -8.38 25.12 -24.62
N CYS A 108 -8.85 26.34 -24.82
CA CYS A 108 -10.21 26.60 -25.26
C CYS A 108 -10.39 25.84 -26.58
N LEU A 109 -11.08 24.70 -26.54
CA LEU A 109 -11.54 23.98 -27.72
C LEU A 109 -12.89 24.59 -28.10
N THR A 110 -12.86 25.71 -28.82
CA THR A 110 -14.01 26.17 -29.61
C THR A 110 -13.90 25.57 -31.00
N ARG A 111 -14.73 24.56 -31.27
CA ARG A 111 -15.37 24.36 -32.56
C ARG A 111 -16.80 23.91 -32.31
#